data_AF-A0A072TW28-F1
#
_entry.id   AF-A0A072TW28-F1
#
_cell.length_a   1.000
_cell.length_b   1.000
_cell.length_c   1.000
_cell.angle_alpha   90.00
_cell.angle_beta   90.00
_cell.angle_gamma   90.00
#
_symmetry.space_group_name_H-M   'P 1'
#
loop_
_entity.id
_entity.type
_entity.pdbx_description
1 polymer ?
#
loop_
_entity_poly.entity_id
_entity_poly.type
_entity_poly.pdbx_seq_one_letter_code
_entity_poly.pdbx_strand_id
1 'polypeptide(L)'
;MYNEEVSTMFLVCFEANRRYVGSRDLTYAEFPTRFTYEKKDKLWQPRKLGYQIGRLHYTPPGIGELYYMRILLTVQKGCMGYRVIWSEIMEAKESVDSK
;
A
#
# COMPACT_ATOMS: atom_id res chain seq x y z
N MET A 1 25.88 -4.02 8.68
CA MET A 1 25.46 -2.70 8.16
C MET A 1 24.29 -2.93 7.20
N TYR A 2 23.07 -3.05 7.72
CA TYR A 2 21.87 -3.02 6.87
C TYR A 2 21.34 -1.59 6.93
N ASN A 3 21.24 -0.95 5.76
CA ASN A 3 20.87 0.46 5.60
C ASN A 3 19.48 0.73 6.20
N GLU A 4 19.42 1.76 7.02
CA GLU A 4 18.28 2.18 7.83
C GLU A 4 17.20 2.97 7.06
N GLU A 5 17.26 3.12 5.73
CA GLU A 5 16.48 4.19 5.07
C GLU A 5 15.77 3.88 3.74
N VAL A 6 15.44 2.63 3.43
CA VAL A 6 14.53 2.35 2.28
C VAL A 6 13.08 2.48 2.72
N SER A 7 12.67 3.70 3.06
CA SER A 7 11.26 4.04 3.23
C SER A 7 10.62 4.12 1.84
N THR A 8 10.04 3.00 1.40
CA THR A 8 9.38 2.92 0.09
C THR A 8 8.08 3.71 0.12
N MET A 9 7.60 4.12 -1.06
CA MET A 9 6.31 4.79 -1.22
C MET A 9 5.14 3.96 -0.64
N PHE A 10 5.30 2.64 -0.54
CA PHE A 10 4.39 1.74 0.14
C PHE A 10 4.47 1.83 1.68
N LEU A 11 5.66 1.75 2.27
CA LEU A 11 5.81 1.77 3.72
C LEU A 11 5.29 3.09 4.32
N VAL A 12 5.47 4.20 3.60
CA VAL A 12 4.96 5.52 4.01
C VAL A 12 3.44 5.66 3.85
N CYS A 13 2.77 4.79 3.08
CA CYS A 13 1.30 4.71 3.11
C CYS A 13 0.78 4.24 4.47
N PHE A 14 1.51 3.36 5.18
CA PHE A 14 1.11 2.93 6.51
C PHE A 14 1.07 4.09 7.50
N GLU A 15 2.07 4.95 7.43
CA GLU A 15 2.13 6.14 8.27
C GLU A 15 1.02 7.14 7.91
N ALA A 16 0.73 7.27 6.61
CA ALA A 16 -0.40 8.06 6.16
C ALA A 16 -1.76 7.48 6.61
N ASN A 17 -1.91 6.16 6.71
CA ASN A 17 -3.10 5.50 7.26
C ASN A 17 -3.27 5.70 8.76
N ARG A 18 -2.17 5.87 9.49
CA ARG A 18 -2.21 6.27 10.91
C ARG A 18 -2.64 7.73 11.07
N ARG A 19 -2.05 8.61 10.25
CA ARG A 19 -2.22 10.07 10.34
C ARG A 19 -3.55 10.59 9.80
N TYR A 20 -4.09 9.98 8.74
CA TYR A 20 -5.30 10.43 8.09
C TYR A 20 -6.37 9.34 8.16
N VAL A 21 -7.56 9.66 8.67
CA VAL A 21 -8.67 8.68 8.69
C VAL A 21 -9.13 8.35 7.28
N GLY A 22 -9.20 9.36 6.40
CA GLY A 22 -9.67 9.19 5.02
C GLY A 22 -8.74 8.41 4.08
N SER A 23 -7.54 8.02 4.51
CA SER A 23 -6.67 7.11 3.76
C SER A 23 -6.94 5.64 4.08
N ARG A 24 -7.61 5.34 5.20
CA ARG A 24 -7.86 3.96 5.66
C ARG A 24 -8.79 3.17 4.75
N ASP A 25 -9.64 3.87 4.01
CA ASP A 25 -10.57 3.26 3.04
C ASP A 25 -9.95 3.08 1.65
N LEU A 26 -8.69 3.47 1.48
CA LEU A 26 -7.97 3.42 0.20
C LEU A 26 -7.04 2.21 0.16
N THR A 27 -7.01 1.56 -0.99
CA THR A 27 -5.92 0.66 -1.38
C THR A 27 -4.68 1.46 -1.76
N TYR A 28 -3.53 0.81 -1.84
CA TYR A 28 -2.30 1.47 -2.32
C TYR A 28 -2.45 1.99 -3.75
N ALA A 29 -3.20 1.29 -4.60
CA ALA A 29 -3.47 1.73 -5.98
C ALA A 29 -4.41 2.95 -6.04
N GLU A 30 -5.31 3.11 -5.07
CA GLU A 30 -6.21 4.26 -4.96
C GLU A 30 -5.56 5.45 -4.22
N PHE A 31 -4.49 5.21 -3.46
CA PHE A 31 -3.79 6.24 -2.69
C PHE A 31 -3.43 7.49 -3.50
N PRO A 32 -2.84 7.37 -4.71
CA PRO A 32 -2.51 8.51 -5.56
C PRO A 32 -3.73 9.32 -6.02
N THR A 33 -4.95 8.78 -5.93
CA THR A 33 -6.17 9.51 -6.31
C THR A 33 -6.54 10.59 -5.29
N ARG A 34 -6.18 10.39 -4.01
CA ARG A 34 -6.51 11.30 -2.90
C ARG A 34 -5.30 11.96 -2.26
N PHE A 35 -4.13 11.34 -2.37
CA PHE A 35 -2.89 11.81 -1.77
C PHE A 35 -1.81 11.99 -2.84
N THR A 36 -0.85 12.88 -2.55
CA THR A 36 0.35 13.09 -3.37
C THR A 36 1.57 12.70 -2.55
N TYR A 37 2.48 11.94 -3.17
CA TYR A 37 3.75 11.59 -2.54
C TYR A 37 4.75 12.74 -2.68
N GLU A 38 5.17 13.31 -1.54
CA GLU A 38 6.24 14.29 -1.46
C GLU A 38 7.58 13.55 -1.37
N LYS A 39 8.40 13.69 -2.41
CA LYS A 39 9.68 12.98 -2.52
C LYS A 39 10.72 13.51 -1.54
N LYS A 40 10.67 14.81 -1.21
CA LYS A 40 11.63 15.43 -0.28
C LYS A 40 11.46 14.87 1.14
N ASP A 41 10.22 14.88 1.62
CA ASP A 41 9.89 14.49 2.98
C ASP A 41 9.50 13.01 3.10
N LYS A 42 9.55 12.26 1.99
CA LYS A 42 9.16 10.84 1.87
C LYS A 42 7.82 10.56 2.57
N LEU A 43 6.78 11.33 2.24
CA LEU A 43 5.48 11.19 2.89
C LEU A 43 4.32 11.40 1.93
N TRP A 44 3.14 10.98 2.36
CA TRP A 44 1.91 11.28 1.64
C TRP A 44 1.18 12.46 2.27
N GLN A 45 0.82 13.44 1.45
CA GLN A 45 -0.01 14.56 1.85
C GLN A 45 -1.37 14.49 1.16
N PRO A 46 -2.45 14.92 1.84
CA PRO A 46 -3.74 15.14 1.19
C PRO A 46 -3.56 16.06 -0.02
N ARG A 47 -4.16 15.68 -1.13
CA ARG A 47 -4.07 16.46 -2.37
C ARG A 47 -4.80 17.80 -2.19
N LYS A 48 -4.14 18.91 -2.57
CA LYS A 48 -4.70 20.27 -2.46
C LYS A 48 -5.65 20.64 -3.62
N LEU A 49 -5.33 20.26 -4.87
CA LEU A 49 -6.20 20.48 -6.05
C LEU A 49 -5.70 19.67 -7.27
N GLY A 50 -6.60 19.16 -8.13
CA GLY A 50 -6.28 18.57 -9.45
C GLY A 50 -6.64 17.08 -9.63
N TYR A 51 -6.94 16.66 -10.87
CA TYR A 51 -7.47 15.31 -11.21
C TYR A 51 -6.48 14.41 -12.01
N GLN A 52 -5.20 14.77 -12.10
CA GLN A 52 -4.24 13.89 -12.79
C GLN A 52 -3.81 12.73 -11.88
N ILE A 53 -4.26 11.54 -12.25
CA ILE A 53 -3.90 10.25 -11.67
C ILE A 53 -2.81 9.64 -12.56
N GLY A 54 -1.63 9.37 -11.97
CA GLY A 54 -0.56 8.64 -12.66
C GLY A 54 -0.95 7.17 -12.91
N ARG A 55 -0.45 6.56 -13.98
CA ARG A 55 -0.71 5.13 -14.28
C ARG A 55 0.16 4.24 -13.40
N LEU A 56 -0.45 3.23 -12.76
CA LEU A 56 0.28 2.16 -12.09
C LEU A 56 1.03 1.32 -13.13
N HIS A 57 2.28 0.98 -12.86
CA HIS A 57 3.08 0.14 -13.75
C HIS A 57 2.43 -1.24 -13.95
N TYR A 58 2.44 -1.71 -15.20
CA TYR A 58 2.00 -3.07 -15.51
C TYR A 58 3.10 -4.07 -15.11
N THR A 59 2.76 -4.96 -14.17
CA THR A 59 3.61 -6.09 -13.78
C THR A 59 3.03 -7.37 -14.38
N PRO A 60 3.72 -8.04 -15.32
CA PRO A 60 3.27 -9.31 -15.86
C PRO A 60 3.37 -10.44 -14.81
N PRO A 61 2.54 -11.50 -14.91
CA PRO A 61 2.54 -12.63 -13.98
C PRO A 61 3.87 -13.39 -13.90
N GLY A 62 4.67 -13.37 -14.98
CA GLY A 62 5.97 -14.08 -15.06
C GLY A 62 7.07 -13.52 -14.14
N ILE A 63 6.83 -12.38 -13.47
CA ILE A 63 7.78 -11.78 -12.53
C ILE A 63 7.53 -12.26 -11.07
N GLY A 64 6.59 -13.18 -10.87
CA GLY A 64 6.40 -13.87 -9.59
C GLY A 64 6.03 -12.90 -8.46
N GLU A 65 6.93 -12.72 -7.49
CA GLU A 65 6.71 -11.97 -6.25
C GLU A 65 6.18 -10.55 -6.46
N LEU A 66 6.67 -9.83 -7.49
CA LEU A 66 6.18 -8.47 -7.79
C LEU A 66 4.74 -8.46 -8.31
N TYR A 67 4.30 -9.53 -9.00
CA TYR A 67 2.91 -9.66 -9.44
C TYR A 67 2.00 -9.86 -8.23
N TYR A 68 2.36 -10.78 -7.33
CA TYR A 68 1.59 -10.99 -6.09
C TYR A 68 1.56 -9.75 -5.22
N MET A 69 2.68 -9.04 -5.10
CA MET A 69 2.75 -7.78 -4.36
C MET A 69 1.81 -6.73 -4.98
N ARG A 70 1.80 -6.58 -6.31
CA ARG A 70 0.87 -5.67 -7.00
C ARG A 70 -0.58 -6.03 -6.72
N ILE A 71 -0.95 -7.31 -6.74
CA ILE A 71 -2.31 -7.77 -6.46
C ILE A 71 -2.70 -7.47 -5.01
N LEU A 72 -1.85 -7.81 -4.03
CA LEU A 72 -2.11 -7.51 -2.62
C LEU A 72 -2.32 -6.00 -2.39
N LEU A 73 -1.50 -5.17 -3.02
CA LEU A 73 -1.60 -3.71 -2.94
C LEU A 73 -2.87 -3.13 -3.56
N THR A 74 -3.52 -3.86 -4.48
CA THR A 74 -4.80 -3.46 -5.09
C THR A 74 -6.03 -3.92 -4.32
N VAL A 75 -5.89 -4.87 -3.39
CA VAL A 75 -7.01 -5.43 -2.63
C VAL A 75 -7.04 -4.88 -1.20
N GLN A 76 -5.87 -4.78 -0.58
CA GLN A 76 -5.78 -4.48 0.83
C GLN A 76 -5.92 -2.97 1.10
N LYS A 77 -6.83 -2.63 2.02
CA LYS A 77 -7.12 -1.25 2.45
C LYS A 77 -6.57 -1.00 3.85
N GLY A 78 -6.21 0.25 4.13
CA GLY A 78 -6.01 0.74 5.49
C GLY A 78 -4.90 0.08 6.31
N CYS A 79 -3.97 -0.63 5.69
CA CYS A 79 -2.83 -1.22 6.39
C CYS A 79 -2.06 -0.16 7.19
N MET A 80 -1.83 -0.42 8.47
CA MET A 80 -1.01 0.44 9.33
C MET A 80 0.32 -0.23 9.72
N GLY A 81 0.62 -1.38 9.11
CA GLY A 81 1.86 -2.11 9.31
C GLY A 81 1.81 -3.51 8.73
N TYR A 82 2.99 -4.12 8.60
CA TYR A 82 3.16 -5.45 8.05
C TYR A 82 2.41 -6.54 8.83
N ARG A 83 2.33 -6.39 10.16
CA ARG A 83 1.63 -7.32 11.04
C ARG A 83 0.16 -7.52 10.67
N VAL A 84 -0.51 -6.45 10.25
CA VAL A 84 -1.94 -6.49 9.87
C VAL A 84 -2.14 -7.35 8.62
N ILE A 85 -1.23 -7.19 7.64
CA ILE A 85 -1.25 -7.98 6.41
C ILE A 85 -1.05 -9.47 6.73
N TRP A 86 -0.14 -9.80 7.65
CA TRP A 86 0.09 -11.19 8.03
C TRP A 86 -1.07 -11.81 8.80
N SER A 87 -1.70 -11.09 9.72
CA SER A 87 -2.86 -11.63 10.45
C SER A 87 -4.00 -11.95 9.51
N GLU A 88 -4.31 -11.05 8.56
CA GLU A 88 -5.38 -11.29 7.58
C GLU A 88 -5.06 -12.47 6.65
N ILE A 89 -3.81 -12.60 6.19
CA ILE A 89 -3.39 -13.74 5.36
C ILE A 89 -3.49 -15.07 6.13
N MET A 90 -3.13 -15.08 7.41
CA MET A 90 -3.21 -16.29 8.24
C MET A 90 -4.66 -16.67 8.52
N GLU A 91 -5.53 -15.71 8.86
CA GLU A 91 -6.97 -15.93 9.05
C GLU A 91 -7.63 -16.45 7.77
N ALA A 92 -7.27 -15.89 6.60
CA ALA A 92 -7.77 -16.35 5.32
C ALA A 92 -7.32 -17.78 4.99
N LYS A 93 -6.09 -18.17 5.36
CA LYS A 93 -5.61 -19.54 5.19
C LYS A 93 -6.34 -20.54 6.09
N GLU A 94 -6.52 -20.22 7.38
CA GLU A 94 -7.27 -21.08 8.31
C GLU A 94 -8.72 -21.30 7.86
N SER A 95 -9.36 -20.27 7.28
CA SER A 95 -10.71 -20.40 6.71
C SER A 95 -10.78 -21.33 5.48
N VAL A 96 -9.68 -21.48 4.73
CA VAL A 96 -9.62 -22.34 3.54
C VAL A 96 -9.26 -23.77 3.94
N ASP A 97 -8.33 -23.94 4.89
CA ASP A 97 -7.92 -25.26 5.37
C ASP A 97 -8.96 -25.92 6.31
N SER A 98 -9.90 -25.14 6.86
CA SER A 98 -11.04 -25.63 7.65
C SER A 98 -12.23 -26.11 6.80
N LYS A 99 -12.13 -26.11 5.46
CA LYS A 99 -13.17 -26.59 4.54
C LYS A 99 -12.65 -27.75 3.69
#